data_AF-A0A2A4KLR4-F1
#
_entry.id   AF-A0A2A4KLR4-F1
#
_cell.length_a   1.000
_cell.length_b   1.000
_cell.length_c   1.000
_cell.angle_alpha   90.00
_cell.angle_beta   90.00
_cell.angle_gamma   90.00
#
_symmetry.space_group_name_H-M   'P 1'
#
loop_
_entity.id
_entity.type
_entity.pdbx_description
1 polymer ?
#
loop_
_entity_poly.entity_id
_entity_poly.type
_entity_poly.pdbx_seq_one_letter_code
_entity_poly.pdbx_strand_id
1 'polypeptide(L)'
;MSCVISDDVTDAVPLVYADSVDIPVLFRDGPAKRPFKQWRTAKHRAWTTPGAFPDKDGWYAPTTTWREIVKAATEVGRDVTPWLHQAPQLARGELVARVSPLYAYLGIHDVTPKHPLPHTSGRRLTVNAVYEHGTERSAKSMLGYRLGMTMAEWACRSLMGLGQTWHIEDGGPVPALESAFKDPVRTLPDLWGLHEAENTYWLIEAKGGNVRKNRLTEGWEQLEEGTKVLHAYDHRRILCGASVQPQGDLFVTIDHDHHPGQPALPVNGKPAPAPSSPEDHLGESDDALLATARAQMLTCLALRSAPPSRLRTVALTADRSTRRRSADGLTTPLERDPISRAMRAAVRAESPSDDEQARRTITRAIGLDDFLTYRIPGTELHLGMSRRLFAACDQLHYEDQAIAARTPGLRAEDQRIADEPADEEVEEQRRRTQRRVFREAQEQERELIQERLRDAYVDGGDRQWRDLLPGQQEPRLDLDDQPDLLEAATPETYLALRRDDVPHHRR
;
A
#
# COMPACT_ATOMS: atom_id res chain seq x y z
N MET A 1 -24.69 -8.67 26.35
CA MET A 1 -23.79 -8.34 27.48
C MET A 1 -22.83 -7.28 26.98
N SER A 2 -22.93 -6.05 27.50
CA SER A 2 -22.04 -4.95 27.11
C SER A 2 -20.68 -5.17 27.79
N CYS A 3 -19.67 -5.52 27.01
CA CYS A 3 -18.29 -5.55 27.49
C CYS A 3 -17.75 -4.12 27.38
N VAL A 4 -17.57 -3.47 28.53
CA VAL A 4 -16.91 -2.17 28.64
C VAL A 4 -15.45 -2.39 28.28
N ILE A 5 -15.03 -1.84 27.14
CA ILE A 5 -13.62 -1.82 26.72
C ILE A 5 -12.91 -0.82 27.63
N SER A 6 -11.90 -1.30 28.36
CA SER A 6 -10.96 -0.45 29.07
C SER A 6 -9.92 0.04 28.05
N ASP A 7 -9.80 1.36 27.90
CA ASP A 7 -8.84 2.04 27.01
C ASP A 7 -7.37 1.97 27.49
N ASP A 8 -7.03 1.10 28.45
CA ASP A 8 -5.66 0.97 28.97
C ASP A 8 -4.93 -0.20 28.31
N VAL A 9 -4.39 0.02 27.11
CA VAL A 9 -3.29 -0.80 26.56
C VAL A 9 -2.20 0.13 26.00
N THR A 10 -1.48 0.81 26.90
CA THR A 10 -0.33 1.65 26.54
C THR A 10 1.03 1.08 26.96
N ASP A 11 1.11 -0.14 27.49
CA ASP A 11 2.38 -0.75 27.96
C ASP A 11 2.64 -2.20 27.45
N ALA A 12 1.93 -2.66 26.41
CA ALA A 12 2.21 -3.97 25.83
C ALA A 12 3.53 -3.95 25.02
N VAL A 13 4.45 -4.85 25.35
CA VAL A 13 5.73 -5.05 24.66
C VAL A 13 5.51 -5.20 23.13
N PRO A 14 6.21 -4.45 22.26
CA PRO A 14 6.12 -4.63 20.82
C PRO A 14 6.44 -6.09 20.46
N LEU A 15 5.47 -6.77 19.85
CA LEU A 15 5.59 -8.18 19.50
C LEU A 15 6.52 -8.33 18.30
N VAL A 16 7.61 -9.08 18.47
CA VAL A 16 8.44 -9.55 17.34
C VAL A 16 7.76 -10.75 16.69
N TYR A 17 7.50 -10.65 15.39
CA TYR A 17 6.88 -11.67 14.55
C TYR A 17 7.94 -12.46 13.77
N ALA A 18 7.54 -13.61 13.21
CA ALA A 18 8.43 -14.47 12.45
C ALA A 18 9.01 -13.79 11.20
N ASP A 19 8.35 -12.75 10.68
CA ASP A 19 8.78 -11.95 9.54
C ASP A 19 9.24 -10.53 9.91
N SER A 20 9.49 -10.26 11.20
CA SER A 20 9.97 -8.95 11.63
C SER A 20 11.40 -8.65 11.16
N VAL A 21 11.61 -7.43 10.69
CA VAL A 21 12.90 -6.89 10.25
C VAL A 21 13.11 -5.48 10.79
N ASP A 22 14.36 -5.16 11.12
CA ASP A 22 14.78 -3.83 11.56
C ASP A 22 15.25 -3.03 10.33
N ILE A 23 14.68 -1.84 10.13
CA ILE A 23 15.05 -0.96 9.03
C ILE A 23 15.82 0.24 9.61
N PRO A 24 17.13 0.37 9.39
CA PRO A 24 17.85 1.57 9.78
C PRO A 24 17.33 2.78 8.99
N VAL A 25 16.92 3.83 9.70
CA VAL A 25 16.41 5.07 9.13
C VAL A 25 17.28 6.24 9.61
N LEU A 26 17.83 7.03 8.69
CA LEU A 26 18.41 8.33 9.02
C LEU A 26 17.37 9.41 8.74
N PHE A 27 16.86 10.02 9.81
CA PHE A 27 15.93 11.14 9.74
C PHE A 27 16.69 12.45 9.97
N ARG A 28 16.49 13.46 9.12
CA ARG A 28 17.21 14.74 9.19
C ARG A 28 16.54 15.91 8.45
N ASP A 29 16.89 17.12 8.90
CA ASP A 29 16.55 18.38 8.25
C ASP A 29 17.32 18.57 6.92
N GLY A 30 16.58 18.61 5.81
CA GLY A 30 17.08 18.94 4.47
C GLY A 30 18.09 17.95 3.86
N PRO A 31 18.40 18.11 2.55
CA PRO A 31 19.18 17.13 1.79
C PRO A 31 20.65 17.19 2.17
N ALA A 32 21.13 16.19 2.91
CA ALA A 32 22.55 16.04 3.20
C ALA A 32 23.21 14.89 2.40
N LYS A 33 24.54 14.84 2.38
CA LYS A 33 25.26 13.74 1.74
C LYS A 33 24.79 12.41 2.33
N ARG A 34 24.62 11.38 1.48
CA ARG A 34 24.32 10.03 1.94
C ARG A 34 25.36 9.62 3.01
N PRO A 35 24.91 9.09 4.15
CA PRO A 35 25.84 8.53 5.15
C PRO A 35 26.60 7.35 4.55
N PHE A 36 27.93 7.30 4.71
CA PHE A 36 28.75 6.18 4.25
C PHE A 36 29.11 5.27 5.43
N LYS A 37 28.61 4.03 5.41
CA LYS A 37 28.74 2.98 6.44
C LYS A 37 28.28 3.33 7.87
N GLN A 38 27.87 4.57 8.13
CA GLN A 38 27.49 5.04 9.47
C GLN A 38 26.35 4.22 10.09
N TRP A 39 25.37 3.76 9.30
CA TRP A 39 24.26 2.92 9.75
C TRP A 39 24.67 1.61 10.44
N ARG A 40 25.92 1.14 10.24
CA ARG A 40 26.44 -0.07 10.90
C ARG A 40 26.94 0.19 12.30
N THR A 41 27.43 1.41 12.55
CA THR A 41 28.11 1.77 13.80
C THR A 41 27.38 2.83 14.60
N ALA A 42 26.35 3.45 14.03
CA ALA A 42 25.55 4.47 14.68
C ALA A 42 24.83 3.92 15.91
N LYS A 43 24.66 4.79 16.90
CA LYS A 43 23.74 4.55 18.01
C LYS A 43 22.34 4.86 17.51
N HIS A 44 21.57 3.81 17.21
CA HIS A 44 20.17 3.95 16.81
C HIS A 44 19.30 4.33 18.02
N ARG A 45 18.19 5.00 17.76
CA ARG A 45 17.09 5.25 18.69
C ARG A 45 15.86 4.45 18.27
N ALA A 46 14.97 4.18 19.21
CA ALA A 46 13.63 3.70 18.90
C ALA A 46 12.83 4.81 18.22
N TRP A 47 11.95 4.44 17.29
CA TRP A 47 10.94 5.34 16.76
C TRP A 47 9.77 5.35 17.76
N THR A 48 9.72 6.35 18.64
CA THR A 48 8.80 6.36 19.80
C THR A 48 7.53 7.18 19.57
N THR A 49 7.38 7.78 18.40
CA THR A 49 6.23 8.61 18.00
C THR A 49 5.57 7.99 16.77
N PRO A 50 4.83 6.87 16.93
CA PRO A 50 4.18 6.22 15.80
C PRO A 50 3.14 7.15 15.17
N GLY A 51 3.10 7.20 13.85
CA GLY A 51 2.20 8.09 13.13
C GLY A 51 2.60 9.57 13.16
N ALA A 52 3.83 9.88 13.56
CA ALA A 52 4.36 11.24 13.60
C ALA A 52 5.87 11.27 13.34
N PHE A 53 6.40 12.47 13.17
CA PHE A 53 7.83 12.69 13.06
C PHE A 53 8.52 12.41 14.41
N PRO A 54 9.78 11.98 14.39
CA PRO A 54 10.57 11.92 15.61
C PRO A 54 10.97 13.34 16.02
N ASP A 55 11.06 13.59 17.32
CA ASP A 55 11.36 14.93 17.85
C ASP A 55 12.77 15.47 17.50
N LYS A 56 13.65 14.62 16.96
CA LYS A 56 15.06 14.94 16.73
C LYS A 56 15.61 14.21 15.51
N ASP A 57 16.53 14.87 14.83
CA ASP A 57 17.40 14.24 13.85
C ASP A 57 18.22 13.09 14.45
N GLY A 58 18.48 12.09 13.62
CA GLY A 58 19.40 11.00 13.95
C GLY A 58 19.07 9.67 13.28
N TRP A 59 19.78 8.66 13.76
CA TRP A 59 19.58 7.28 13.36
C TRP A 59 18.52 6.61 14.21
N TYR A 60 17.57 5.97 13.54
CA TYR A 60 16.48 5.18 14.10
C TYR A 60 16.57 3.75 13.56
N ALA A 61 15.97 2.80 14.28
CA ALA A 61 15.82 1.43 13.82
C ALA A 61 14.40 0.92 14.10
N PRO A 62 13.37 1.47 13.43
CA PRO A 62 12.02 0.91 13.49
C PRO A 62 12.04 -0.58 13.11
N THR A 63 11.30 -1.37 13.89
CA THR A 63 11.01 -2.76 13.58
C THR A 63 9.69 -2.80 12.82
N THR A 64 9.69 -3.44 11.66
CA THR A 64 8.48 -3.67 10.86
C THR A 64 8.38 -5.15 10.50
N THR A 65 7.46 -5.53 9.64
CA THR A 65 7.31 -6.90 9.15
C THR A 65 7.44 -6.94 7.64
N TRP A 66 7.80 -8.10 7.09
CA TRP A 66 7.86 -8.27 5.65
C TRP A 66 6.49 -8.03 5.00
N ARG A 67 5.39 -8.49 5.64
CA ARG A 67 4.02 -8.24 5.19
C ARG A 67 3.67 -6.75 5.07
N GLU A 68 4.18 -5.89 5.95
CA GLU A 68 4.01 -4.43 5.85
C GLU A 68 4.71 -3.86 4.61
N ILE A 69 5.93 -4.32 4.32
CA ILE A 69 6.69 -3.89 3.14
C ILE A 69 6.00 -4.33 1.85
N VAL A 70 5.52 -5.57 1.76
CA VAL A 70 4.80 -6.04 0.56
C VAL A 70 3.42 -5.41 0.43
N LYS A 71 2.73 -5.08 1.53
CA LYS A 71 1.48 -4.30 1.51
C LYS A 71 1.72 -2.95 0.84
N ALA A 72 2.74 -2.21 1.29
CA ALA A 72 3.15 -0.95 0.66
C ALA A 72 3.48 -1.14 -0.84
N ALA A 73 4.18 -2.21 -1.20
CA ALA A 73 4.53 -2.51 -2.58
C ALA A 73 3.30 -2.77 -3.48
N THR A 74 2.22 -3.35 -2.93
CA THR A 74 0.99 -3.62 -3.71
C THR A 74 0.21 -2.35 -4.02
N GLU A 75 0.30 -1.33 -3.17
CA GLU A 75 -0.53 -0.12 -3.24
C GLU A 75 0.18 1.04 -3.97
N VAL A 76 1.50 1.12 -3.88
CA VAL A 76 2.26 2.23 -4.45
C VAL A 76 2.59 2.03 -5.94
N GLY A 77 2.60 3.14 -6.67
CA GLY A 77 3.09 3.21 -8.04
C GLY A 77 2.16 4.03 -8.93
N ARG A 78 2.54 4.14 -10.20
CA ARG A 78 1.67 4.74 -11.22
C ARG A 78 0.37 3.92 -11.35
N ASP A 79 -0.74 4.62 -11.54
CA ASP A 79 -1.98 3.93 -11.86
C ASP A 79 -1.97 3.43 -13.31
N VAL A 80 -2.09 2.11 -13.44
CA VAL A 80 -2.19 1.41 -14.72
C VAL A 80 -3.62 0.95 -15.03
N THR A 81 -4.54 1.09 -14.07
CA THR A 81 -5.93 0.63 -14.18
C THR A 81 -6.70 1.21 -15.38
N PRO A 82 -6.43 2.44 -15.89
CA PRO A 82 -7.08 2.93 -17.10
C PRO A 82 -6.85 2.02 -18.33
N TRP A 83 -5.74 1.29 -18.40
CA TRP A 83 -5.46 0.34 -19.48
C TRP A 83 -5.94 -1.08 -19.19
N LEU A 84 -6.24 -1.40 -17.93
CA LEU A 84 -6.67 -2.73 -17.53
C LEU A 84 -8.17 -2.98 -17.77
N HIS A 85 -8.94 -1.94 -18.13
CA HIS A 85 -10.39 -2.01 -18.27
C HIS A 85 -10.88 -3.08 -19.28
N GLN A 86 -10.10 -3.37 -20.34
CA GLN A 86 -10.36 -4.43 -21.33
C GLN A 86 -9.72 -5.78 -20.98
N ALA A 87 -8.69 -5.78 -20.13
CA ALA A 87 -7.91 -6.95 -19.79
C ALA A 87 -7.61 -7.00 -18.27
N PRO A 88 -8.65 -7.09 -17.42
CA PRO A 88 -8.49 -7.00 -15.96
C PRO A 88 -7.58 -8.10 -15.41
N GLN A 89 -7.43 -9.22 -16.12
CA GLN A 89 -6.49 -10.29 -15.79
C GLN A 89 -5.03 -9.84 -15.67
N LEU A 90 -4.63 -8.76 -16.35
CA LEU A 90 -3.28 -8.20 -16.33
C LEU A 90 -2.94 -7.53 -15.00
N ALA A 91 -3.93 -7.22 -14.15
CA ALA A 91 -3.69 -6.73 -12.80
C ALA A 91 -2.80 -7.68 -11.99
N ARG A 92 -2.93 -8.99 -12.23
CA ARG A 92 -2.05 -10.01 -11.64
C ARG A 92 -0.59 -9.82 -12.07
N GLY A 93 -0.36 -9.50 -13.34
CA GLY A 93 0.97 -9.23 -13.88
C GLY A 93 1.62 -7.99 -13.25
N GLU A 94 0.84 -6.92 -13.04
CA GLU A 94 1.35 -5.72 -12.36
C GLU A 94 1.67 -6.00 -10.88
N LEU A 95 0.82 -6.75 -10.15
CA LEU A 95 1.11 -7.16 -8.78
C LEU A 95 2.41 -7.98 -8.69
N VAL A 96 2.62 -8.91 -9.63
CA VAL A 96 3.88 -9.66 -9.79
C VAL A 96 5.05 -8.71 -10.04
N ALA A 97 4.91 -7.75 -10.95
CA ALA A 97 5.95 -6.79 -11.29
C ALA A 97 6.33 -5.86 -10.12
N ARG A 98 5.39 -5.58 -9.20
CA ARG A 98 5.63 -4.79 -7.99
C ARG A 98 6.36 -5.61 -6.91
N VAL A 99 5.93 -6.85 -6.69
CA VAL A 99 6.33 -7.64 -5.52
C VAL A 99 7.49 -8.59 -5.80
N SER A 100 7.47 -9.34 -6.91
CA SER A 100 8.46 -10.39 -7.18
C SER A 100 9.90 -9.89 -7.22
N PRO A 101 10.24 -8.67 -7.71
CA PRO A 101 11.60 -8.16 -7.61
C PRO A 101 12.11 -8.05 -6.16
N LEU A 102 11.24 -7.73 -5.21
CA LEU A 102 11.61 -7.63 -3.80
C LEU A 102 12.02 -9.01 -3.25
N TYR A 103 11.22 -10.05 -3.52
CA TYR A 103 11.55 -11.43 -3.16
C TYR A 103 12.78 -11.97 -3.88
N ALA A 104 12.92 -11.65 -5.17
CA ALA A 104 14.00 -12.18 -6.00
C ALA A 104 15.37 -11.66 -5.58
N TYR A 105 15.45 -10.45 -5.02
CA TYR A 105 16.72 -9.75 -4.83
C TYR A 105 17.04 -9.36 -3.38
N LEU A 106 16.05 -9.32 -2.50
CA LEU A 106 16.28 -9.11 -1.07
C LEU A 106 16.40 -10.45 -0.34
N GLY A 107 17.19 -10.45 0.73
CA GLY A 107 17.28 -11.52 1.71
C GLY A 107 17.30 -10.93 3.11
N ILE A 108 17.15 -11.79 4.11
CA ILE A 108 17.23 -11.42 5.52
C ILE A 108 18.50 -12.03 6.10
N HIS A 109 19.16 -11.34 7.02
CA HIS A 109 20.21 -11.92 7.83
C HIS A 109 20.13 -11.44 9.28
N ASP A 110 20.66 -12.25 10.18
CA ASP A 110 20.76 -11.86 11.58
C ASP A 110 21.86 -10.81 11.77
N VAL A 111 21.63 -9.91 12.72
CA VAL A 111 22.60 -8.89 13.10
C VAL A 111 22.71 -8.80 14.61
N THR A 112 23.94 -8.57 15.08
CA THR A 112 24.20 -8.14 16.45
C THR A 112 24.61 -6.67 16.39
N PRO A 113 23.67 -5.72 16.63
CA PRO A 113 24.00 -4.31 16.59
C PRO A 113 25.02 -3.97 17.68
N LYS A 114 25.99 -3.11 17.36
CA LYS A 114 26.98 -2.60 18.34
C LYS A 114 26.31 -1.94 19.56
N HIS A 115 25.15 -1.32 19.32
CA HIS A 115 24.31 -0.71 20.33
C HIS A 115 22.91 -1.34 20.22
N PRO A 116 22.64 -2.45 20.94
CA PRO A 116 21.34 -3.10 20.90
C PRO A 116 20.24 -2.16 21.40
N LEU A 117 19.10 -2.18 20.71
CA LEU A 117 17.88 -1.54 21.16
C LEU A 117 16.91 -2.60 21.66
N PRO A 118 16.20 -2.36 22.78
CA PRO A 118 15.10 -3.22 23.19
C PRO A 118 14.10 -3.40 22.05
N HIS A 119 13.49 -4.58 21.97
CA HIS A 119 12.38 -4.90 21.05
C HIS A 119 12.72 -4.88 19.55
N THR A 120 14.00 -4.75 19.19
CA THR A 120 14.45 -5.03 17.82
C THR A 120 14.36 -6.52 17.50
N SER A 121 14.07 -6.83 16.24
CA SER A 121 14.00 -8.20 15.74
C SER A 121 15.37 -8.87 15.63
N GLY A 122 16.45 -8.08 15.57
CA GLY A 122 17.80 -8.59 15.35
C GLY A 122 18.04 -9.07 13.93
N ARG A 123 17.18 -8.69 12.97
CA ARG A 123 17.23 -9.12 11.57
C ARG A 123 17.18 -7.92 10.66
N ARG A 124 17.96 -7.94 9.57
CA ARG A 124 17.98 -6.86 8.57
C ARG A 124 17.82 -7.38 7.16
N LEU A 125 17.26 -6.54 6.30
CA LEU A 125 17.20 -6.78 4.87
C LEU A 125 18.55 -6.46 4.22
N THR A 126 18.96 -7.27 3.26
CA THR A 126 20.15 -7.07 2.42
C THR A 126 19.87 -7.56 1.01
N VAL A 127 20.76 -7.25 0.07
CA VAL A 127 20.70 -7.86 -1.27
C VAL A 127 21.29 -9.27 -1.25
N ASN A 128 20.69 -10.18 -2.02
CA ASN A 128 21.12 -11.57 -2.07
C ASN A 128 22.16 -11.82 -3.19
N ALA A 129 22.64 -13.07 -3.29
CA ALA A 129 23.66 -13.46 -4.27
C ALA A 129 23.20 -13.29 -5.73
N VAL A 130 21.90 -13.43 -6.01
CA VAL A 130 21.34 -13.21 -7.36
C VAL A 130 21.54 -11.76 -7.75
N TYR A 131 21.17 -10.82 -6.87
CA TYR A 131 21.40 -9.40 -7.10
C TYR A 131 22.90 -9.08 -7.26
N GLU A 132 23.76 -9.62 -6.38
CA GLU A 132 25.18 -9.30 -6.39
C GLU A 132 25.89 -9.79 -7.66
N HIS A 133 25.60 -11.01 -8.11
CA HIS A 133 26.40 -11.69 -9.13
C HIS A 133 25.67 -11.96 -10.47
N GLY A 134 24.35 -12.12 -10.46
CA GLY A 134 23.59 -12.60 -11.62
C GLY A 134 22.71 -11.55 -12.30
N THR A 135 22.31 -10.50 -11.60
CA THR A 135 21.30 -9.56 -12.12
C THR A 135 21.87 -8.52 -13.08
N GLU A 136 21.24 -8.40 -14.25
CA GLU A 136 21.51 -7.37 -15.26
C GLU A 136 21.27 -5.94 -14.74
N ARG A 137 21.89 -4.95 -15.39
CA ARG A 137 21.78 -3.54 -14.98
C ARG A 137 20.33 -3.03 -15.04
N SER A 138 19.57 -3.39 -16.07
CA SER A 138 18.15 -3.04 -16.25
C SER A 138 17.31 -3.53 -15.07
N ALA A 139 17.43 -4.80 -14.72
CA ALA A 139 16.74 -5.40 -13.58
C ALA A 139 17.16 -4.78 -12.23
N LYS A 140 18.43 -4.40 -12.06
CA LYS A 140 18.90 -3.64 -10.88
C LYS A 140 18.26 -2.25 -10.79
N SER A 141 18.12 -1.56 -11.92
CA SER A 141 17.44 -0.26 -11.99
C SER A 141 15.95 -0.40 -11.66
N MET A 142 15.27 -1.43 -12.19
CA MET A 142 13.87 -1.71 -11.88
C MET A 142 13.64 -2.05 -10.41
N LEU A 143 14.49 -2.89 -9.81
CA LEU A 143 14.46 -3.11 -8.36
C LEU A 143 14.64 -1.78 -7.62
N GLY A 144 15.61 -0.96 -8.03
CA GLY A 144 15.87 0.34 -7.41
C GLY A 144 14.63 1.23 -7.40
N TYR A 145 13.92 1.32 -8.52
CA TYR A 145 12.66 2.07 -8.61
C TYR A 145 11.58 1.48 -7.69
N ARG A 146 11.28 0.18 -7.81
CA ARG A 146 10.22 -0.46 -6.99
C ARG A 146 10.52 -0.40 -5.49
N LEU A 147 11.78 -0.59 -5.11
CA LEU A 147 12.23 -0.46 -3.72
C LEU A 147 12.09 0.96 -3.21
N GLY A 148 12.46 1.97 -4.01
CA GLY A 148 12.30 3.38 -3.67
C GLY A 148 10.85 3.70 -3.35
N MET A 149 9.93 3.43 -4.28
CA MET A 149 8.49 3.66 -4.10
C MET A 149 7.93 2.90 -2.89
N THR A 150 8.27 1.61 -2.74
CA THR A 150 7.79 0.77 -1.64
C THR A 150 8.22 1.31 -0.28
N MET A 151 9.49 1.67 -0.13
CA MET A 151 10.01 2.16 1.15
C MET A 151 9.56 3.59 1.44
N ALA A 152 9.31 4.41 0.42
CA ALA A 152 8.69 5.72 0.60
C ALA A 152 7.24 5.58 1.11
N GLU A 153 6.46 4.71 0.48
CA GLU A 153 5.09 4.39 0.91
C GLU A 153 5.05 3.87 2.35
N TRP A 154 5.89 2.87 2.66
CA TRP A 154 6.03 2.34 4.01
C TRP A 154 6.45 3.40 5.02
N ALA A 155 7.50 4.20 4.72
CA ALA A 155 7.98 5.19 5.68
C ALA A 155 6.94 6.28 5.95
N CYS A 156 6.33 6.81 4.89
CA CYS A 156 5.34 7.87 5.02
C CYS A 156 4.09 7.38 5.76
N ARG A 157 3.56 6.21 5.41
CA ARG A 157 2.28 5.73 5.95
C ARG A 157 2.42 4.93 7.23
N SER A 158 3.36 3.99 7.31
CA SER A 158 3.55 3.13 8.49
C SER A 158 4.25 3.85 9.63
N LEU A 159 5.27 4.68 9.35
CA LEU A 159 6.06 5.32 10.41
C LEU A 159 5.56 6.72 10.75
N MET A 160 5.34 7.53 9.72
CA MET A 160 5.13 8.97 9.87
C MET A 160 3.66 9.39 9.81
N GLY A 161 2.71 8.45 9.68
CA GLY A 161 1.27 8.72 9.84
C GLY A 161 0.57 9.34 8.64
N LEU A 162 1.20 9.34 7.46
CA LEU A 162 0.54 9.81 6.25
C LEU A 162 -0.65 8.92 5.88
N GLY A 163 -1.70 9.54 5.32
CA GLY A 163 -2.83 8.85 4.72
C GLY A 163 -2.45 8.07 3.45
N GLN A 164 -3.35 8.01 2.47
CA GLN A 164 -3.01 7.40 1.18
C GLN A 164 -2.01 8.29 0.41
N THR A 165 -1.06 7.69 -0.30
CA THR A 165 -0.26 8.43 -1.30
C THR A 165 -0.83 8.24 -2.70
N TRP A 166 -0.62 9.24 -3.54
CA TRP A 166 -0.99 9.23 -4.95
C TRP A 166 0.18 9.67 -5.79
N HIS A 167 0.27 9.11 -7.00
CA HIS A 167 1.27 9.55 -7.96
C HIS A 167 0.96 10.97 -8.41
N ILE A 168 1.95 11.85 -8.51
CA ILE A 168 1.68 13.27 -8.81
C ILE A 168 1.02 13.48 -10.17
N GLU A 169 1.32 12.59 -11.10
CA GLU A 169 0.71 12.54 -12.44
C GLU A 169 -0.83 12.39 -12.41
N ASP A 170 -1.41 11.92 -11.30
CA ASP A 170 -2.86 11.77 -11.15
C ASP A 170 -3.59 13.10 -10.90
N GLY A 171 -2.92 14.19 -10.50
CA GLY A 171 -3.55 15.53 -10.41
C GLY A 171 -3.15 16.42 -9.25
N GLY A 172 -2.23 15.99 -8.39
CA GLY A 172 -1.79 16.78 -7.22
C GLY A 172 -2.90 17.06 -6.19
N PRO A 173 -2.55 17.70 -5.06
CA PRO A 173 -3.46 17.88 -3.93
C PRO A 173 -4.58 18.92 -4.11
N VAL A 174 -4.46 19.81 -5.09
CA VAL A 174 -5.34 20.98 -5.24
C VAL A 174 -5.93 21.00 -6.64
N PRO A 175 -7.26 20.82 -6.81
CA PRO A 175 -7.90 20.77 -8.12
C PRO A 175 -7.61 21.97 -9.02
N ALA A 176 -7.55 23.19 -8.44
CA ALA A 176 -7.23 24.40 -9.19
C ALA A 176 -5.79 24.42 -9.76
N LEU A 177 -4.89 23.58 -9.24
CA LEU A 177 -3.49 23.46 -9.66
C LEU A 177 -3.23 22.19 -10.49
N GLU A 178 -4.27 21.40 -10.77
CA GLU A 178 -4.17 20.09 -11.41
C GLU A 178 -3.40 20.14 -12.74
N SER A 179 -3.66 21.16 -13.57
CA SER A 179 -2.96 21.35 -14.85
C SER A 179 -1.45 21.58 -14.70
N ALA A 180 -1.02 22.25 -13.62
CA ALA A 180 0.39 22.49 -13.34
C ALA A 180 1.11 21.24 -12.82
N PHE A 181 0.43 20.40 -12.04
CA PHE A 181 0.94 19.09 -11.61
C PHE A 181 1.00 18.07 -12.75
N LYS A 182 0.16 18.26 -13.77
CA LYS A 182 0.11 17.42 -14.96
C LYS A 182 0.94 17.97 -16.13
N ASP A 183 1.72 19.03 -15.91
CA ASP A 183 2.60 19.61 -16.92
C ASP A 183 3.76 18.65 -17.24
N PRO A 184 3.85 18.13 -18.47
CA PRO A 184 4.88 17.17 -18.84
C PRO A 184 6.30 17.73 -18.87
N VAL A 185 6.45 19.05 -19.00
CA VAL A 185 7.76 19.72 -19.07
C VAL A 185 8.38 19.87 -17.69
N ARG A 186 7.57 19.77 -16.62
CA ARG A 186 8.05 19.86 -15.24
C ARG A 186 8.51 18.50 -14.74
N THR A 187 9.70 18.48 -14.14
CA THR A 187 10.21 17.31 -13.42
C THR A 187 9.73 17.42 -11.97
N LEU A 188 8.56 16.86 -11.71
CA LEU A 188 7.87 16.91 -10.41
C LEU A 188 8.27 15.71 -9.52
N PRO A 189 7.98 15.77 -8.21
CA PRO A 189 8.25 14.63 -7.33
C PRO A 189 7.29 13.46 -7.61
N ASP A 190 7.68 12.25 -7.24
CA ASP A 190 6.91 11.03 -7.58
C ASP A 190 5.48 11.02 -7.00
N LEU A 191 5.34 11.39 -5.72
CA LEU A 191 4.14 11.16 -4.92
C LEU A 191 3.68 12.42 -4.19
N TRP A 192 2.41 12.42 -3.79
CA TRP A 192 1.87 13.36 -2.80
C TRP A 192 0.87 12.67 -1.87
N GLY A 193 0.55 13.30 -0.74
CA GLY A 193 -0.47 12.83 0.20
C GLY A 193 -0.97 13.94 1.13
N LEU A 194 -2.00 13.65 1.93
CA LEU A 194 -2.49 14.53 3.00
C LEU A 194 -2.21 13.88 4.36
N HIS A 195 -1.54 14.61 5.25
CA HIS A 195 -1.34 14.17 6.62
C HIS A 195 -2.46 14.75 7.51
N GLU A 196 -3.49 13.94 7.76
CA GLU A 196 -4.74 14.40 8.39
C GLU A 196 -4.53 15.04 9.78
N ALA A 197 -3.63 14.47 10.61
CA ALA A 197 -3.33 15.01 11.93
C ALA A 197 -2.66 16.39 11.91
N GLU A 198 -1.87 16.66 10.85
CA GLU A 198 -1.20 17.95 10.67
C GLU A 198 -2.05 18.91 9.83
N ASN A 199 -3.04 18.38 9.11
CA ASN A 199 -3.80 19.09 8.07
C ASN A 199 -2.88 19.78 7.03
N THR A 200 -1.84 19.05 6.61
CA THR A 200 -0.75 19.56 5.76
C THR A 200 -0.52 18.59 4.58
N TYR A 201 -0.33 19.13 3.38
CA TYR A 201 0.02 18.33 2.21
C TYR A 201 1.48 17.88 2.26
N TRP A 202 1.77 16.70 1.73
CA TRP A 202 3.14 16.20 1.63
C TRP A 202 3.47 15.97 0.16
N LEU A 203 4.60 16.52 -0.28
CA LEU A 203 5.25 16.19 -1.55
C LEU A 203 6.38 15.22 -1.27
N ILE A 204 6.41 14.09 -1.97
CA ILE A 204 7.25 12.96 -1.64
C ILE A 204 8.00 12.51 -2.88
N GLU A 205 9.32 12.42 -2.77
CA GLU A 205 10.20 11.90 -3.82
C GLU A 205 10.86 10.60 -3.36
N ALA A 206 10.86 9.58 -4.21
CA ALA A 206 11.32 8.25 -3.86
C ALA A 206 12.55 7.84 -4.70
N LYS A 207 13.70 7.71 -4.04
CA LYS A 207 14.92 7.19 -4.68
C LYS A 207 15.26 5.82 -4.11
N GLY A 208 15.56 4.85 -4.98
CA GLY A 208 16.00 3.54 -4.52
C GLY A 208 17.17 2.93 -5.30
N GLY A 209 17.73 1.85 -4.75
CA GLY A 209 18.91 1.15 -5.27
C GLY A 209 20.21 1.65 -4.65
N ASN A 210 21.28 1.82 -5.43
CA ASN A 210 22.50 2.46 -4.94
C ASN A 210 22.34 3.99 -4.97
N VAL A 211 21.54 4.52 -4.04
CA VAL A 211 21.23 5.95 -3.97
C VAL A 211 22.50 6.71 -3.58
N ARG A 212 23.04 7.52 -4.48
CA ARG A 212 24.23 8.35 -4.24
C ARG A 212 23.81 9.80 -4.02
N LYS A 213 24.76 10.66 -3.62
CA LYS A 213 24.50 12.09 -3.39
C LYS A 213 23.78 12.75 -4.57
N ASN A 214 24.24 12.54 -5.80
CA ASN A 214 23.64 13.15 -6.98
C ASN A 214 22.16 12.78 -7.14
N ARG A 215 21.80 11.51 -6.94
CA ARG A 215 20.39 11.07 -6.97
C ARG A 215 19.53 11.72 -5.88
N LEU A 216 20.10 11.94 -4.69
CA LEU A 216 19.39 12.67 -3.63
C LEU A 216 19.23 14.16 -3.99
N THR A 217 20.26 14.77 -4.58
CA THR A 217 20.19 16.16 -5.07
C THR A 217 19.15 16.32 -6.16
N GLU A 218 19.16 15.45 -7.19
CA GLU A 218 18.15 15.40 -8.25
C GLU A 218 16.74 15.25 -7.65
N GLY A 219 16.56 14.36 -6.68
CA GLY A 219 15.27 14.19 -6.01
C GLY A 219 14.82 15.42 -5.22
N TRP A 220 15.76 16.14 -4.61
CA TRP A 220 15.45 17.38 -3.91
C TRP A 220 15.05 18.51 -4.87
N GLU A 221 15.72 18.61 -6.01
CA GLU A 221 15.36 19.56 -7.08
C GLU A 221 13.93 19.31 -7.60
N GLN A 222 13.51 18.04 -7.71
CA GLN A 222 12.13 17.70 -8.05
C GLN A 222 11.14 18.20 -7.00
N LEU A 223 11.45 18.01 -5.71
CA LEU A 223 10.62 18.54 -4.62
C LEU A 223 10.54 20.08 -4.67
N GLU A 224 11.63 20.76 -5.00
CA GLU A 224 11.64 22.21 -5.20
C GLU A 224 10.73 22.65 -6.37
N GLU A 225 10.72 21.91 -7.48
CA GLU A 225 9.78 22.16 -8.58
C GLU A 225 8.32 21.95 -8.15
N GLY A 226 8.04 20.90 -7.37
CA GLY A 226 6.72 20.67 -6.79
C GLY A 226 6.29 21.81 -5.85
N THR A 227 7.20 22.32 -5.02
CA THR A 227 6.95 23.47 -4.14
C THR A 227 6.62 24.74 -4.93
N LYS A 228 7.20 24.97 -6.12
CA LYS A 228 6.81 26.11 -6.95
C LYS A 228 5.34 26.04 -7.37
N VAL A 229 4.83 24.83 -7.62
CA VAL A 229 3.40 24.63 -7.94
C VAL A 229 2.55 24.84 -6.68
N LEU A 230 2.91 24.19 -5.57
CA LEU A 230 2.14 24.21 -4.31
C LEU A 230 2.45 25.41 -3.39
N HIS A 231 3.16 26.43 -3.88
CA HIS A 231 3.81 27.47 -3.06
C HIS A 231 2.88 28.25 -2.12
N ALA A 232 1.59 28.34 -2.45
CA ALA A 232 0.59 29.04 -1.66
C ALA A 232 0.11 28.25 -0.43
N TYR A 233 0.33 26.94 -0.42
CA TYR A 233 -0.16 26.03 0.61
C TYR A 233 0.96 25.53 1.51
N ASP A 234 0.59 25.30 2.76
CA ASP A 234 1.39 24.64 3.77
C ASP A 234 1.65 23.19 3.33
N HIS A 235 2.93 22.83 3.23
CA HIS A 235 3.29 21.48 2.84
C HIS A 235 4.65 21.05 3.36
N ARG A 236 4.82 19.74 3.53
CA ARG A 236 6.11 19.11 3.76
C ARG A 236 6.72 18.62 2.46
N ARG A 237 8.04 18.70 2.38
CA ARG A 237 8.85 18.04 1.37
C ARG A 237 9.52 16.84 2.01
N ILE A 238 9.39 15.67 1.41
CA ILE A 238 9.94 14.42 1.92
C ILE A 238 10.72 13.72 0.82
N LEU A 239 12.03 13.56 1.00
CA LEU A 239 12.87 12.75 0.12
C LEU A 239 13.23 11.44 0.83
N CYS A 240 12.69 10.35 0.31
CA CYS A 240 12.93 8.99 0.81
C CYS A 240 14.00 8.29 -0.04
N GLY A 241 15.16 8.03 0.56
CA GLY A 241 16.30 7.35 -0.08
C GLY A 241 16.49 5.92 0.39
N ALA A 242 15.88 4.94 -0.29
CA ALA A 242 15.99 3.51 -0.01
C ALA A 242 17.29 2.91 -0.60
N SER A 243 18.34 2.86 0.22
CA SER A 243 19.67 2.48 -0.20
C SER A 243 19.94 0.99 0.01
N VAL A 244 20.34 0.31 -1.07
CA VAL A 244 20.91 -1.04 -1.05
C VAL A 244 22.24 -1.08 -1.78
N GLN A 245 23.15 -1.94 -1.32
CA GLN A 245 24.44 -2.17 -1.95
C GLN A 245 24.93 -3.59 -1.67
N PRO A 246 25.79 -4.16 -2.53
CA PRO A 246 26.43 -5.44 -2.24
C PRO A 246 27.07 -5.44 -0.85
N GLN A 247 26.89 -6.55 -0.12
CA GLN A 247 27.42 -6.79 1.21
C GLN A 247 26.96 -5.77 2.26
N GLY A 248 25.83 -5.10 2.04
CA GLY A 248 25.28 -4.12 2.98
C GLY A 248 23.79 -4.25 3.21
N ASP A 249 23.41 -3.82 4.39
CA ASP A 249 22.01 -3.74 4.82
C ASP A 249 21.29 -2.67 4.00
N LEU A 250 20.01 -2.93 3.72
CA LEU A 250 19.07 -1.90 3.34
C LEU A 250 18.98 -0.86 4.45
N PHE A 251 18.98 0.41 4.08
CA PHE A 251 18.63 1.50 5.00
C PHE A 251 17.90 2.61 4.24
N VAL A 252 17.17 3.44 4.97
CA VAL A 252 16.40 4.56 4.41
C VAL A 252 16.96 5.88 4.92
N THR A 253 17.09 6.88 4.06
CA THR A 253 17.21 8.28 4.47
C THR A 253 15.87 8.97 4.30
N ILE A 254 15.48 9.78 5.27
CA ILE A 254 14.33 10.67 5.21
C ILE A 254 14.88 12.07 5.40
N ASP A 255 15.03 12.78 4.29
CA ASP A 255 15.37 14.20 4.27
C ASP A 255 14.05 14.97 4.18
N HIS A 256 13.78 15.86 5.14
CA HIS A 256 12.51 16.60 5.15
C HIS A 256 12.72 18.11 5.26
N ASP A 257 11.73 18.87 4.80
CA ASP A 257 11.61 20.30 5.09
C ASP A 257 10.14 20.73 5.12
N HIS A 258 9.86 21.88 5.70
CA HIS A 258 8.54 22.46 5.84
C HIS A 258 8.44 23.78 5.09
N HIS A 259 7.48 23.87 4.18
CA HIS A 259 7.17 25.11 3.47
C HIS A 259 5.89 25.72 4.06
N PRO A 260 5.97 26.89 4.72
CA PRO A 260 4.81 27.50 5.35
C PRO A 260 3.86 28.08 4.29
N GLY A 261 2.56 27.92 4.50
CA GLY A 261 1.54 28.48 3.61
C GLY A 261 0.13 28.43 4.20
N GLN A 262 -0.87 28.47 3.33
CA GLN A 262 -2.26 28.25 3.72
C GLN A 262 -2.48 26.76 4.06
N PRO A 263 -3.24 26.43 5.11
CA PRO A 263 -3.49 25.03 5.46
C PRO A 263 -4.11 24.24 4.30
N ALA A 264 -4.04 22.91 4.35
CA ALA A 264 -4.69 22.08 3.36
C ALA A 264 -6.18 22.43 3.24
N LEU A 265 -6.71 22.34 2.01
CA LEU A 265 -8.11 22.62 1.76
C LEU A 265 -8.97 21.63 2.57
N PRO A 266 -10.03 22.11 3.24
CA PRO A 266 -10.89 21.23 4.01
C PRO A 266 -11.55 20.22 3.07
N VAL A 267 -11.51 18.95 3.45
CA VAL A 267 -12.26 17.88 2.81
C VAL A 267 -13.74 18.10 3.17
N ASN A 268 -14.49 18.80 2.31
CA ASN A 268 -15.94 19.02 2.41
C ASN A 268 -16.46 19.48 3.80
N GLY A 269 -15.79 20.44 4.44
CA GLY A 269 -16.33 21.19 5.59
C GLY A 269 -16.57 20.41 6.88
N LYS A 270 -16.11 19.16 6.99
CA LYS A 270 -16.10 18.40 8.25
C LYS A 270 -14.74 18.54 8.94
N PRO A 271 -14.69 18.63 10.29
CA PRO A 271 -13.43 18.60 11.01
C PRO A 271 -12.70 17.28 10.71
N ALA A 272 -11.38 17.35 10.54
CA ALA A 272 -10.55 16.17 10.31
C ALA A 272 -10.74 15.18 11.46
N PRO A 273 -11.01 13.89 11.18
CA PRO A 273 -11.01 12.87 12.22
C PRO A 273 -9.61 12.76 12.86
N ALA A 274 -9.54 12.12 14.03
CA ALA A 274 -8.26 11.81 14.69
C ALA A 274 -7.32 11.07 13.71
N PRO A 275 -5.98 11.21 13.82
CA PRO A 275 -5.03 10.54 12.92
C PRO A 275 -5.37 9.06 12.78
N SER A 276 -5.85 8.67 11.61
CA SER A 276 -6.20 7.30 11.29
C SER A 276 -6.20 7.12 9.78
N SER A 277 -6.15 5.87 9.34
CA SER A 277 -6.04 5.60 7.91
C SER A 277 -7.36 5.91 7.20
N PRO A 278 -7.34 6.31 5.92
CA PRO A 278 -8.55 6.38 5.10
C PRO A 278 -9.40 5.10 5.17
N GLU A 279 -8.76 3.93 5.32
CA GLU A 279 -9.45 2.63 5.44
C GLU A 279 -10.26 2.47 6.73
N ASP A 280 -9.95 3.23 7.78
CA ASP A 280 -10.68 3.22 9.04
C ASP A 280 -12.02 3.97 8.90
N HIS A 281 -12.08 4.97 8.02
CA HIS A 281 -13.22 5.88 7.82
C HIS A 281 -14.06 5.63 6.58
N LEU A 282 -13.90 4.49 5.91
CA LEU A 282 -14.60 4.22 4.65
C LEU A 282 -16.13 4.26 4.77
N GLY A 283 -16.67 3.93 5.95
CA GLY A 283 -18.10 4.05 6.24
C GLY A 283 -18.60 5.49 6.39
N GLU A 284 -17.71 6.47 6.54
CA GLU A 284 -18.05 7.84 6.96
C GLU A 284 -17.63 8.92 5.95
N SER A 285 -16.70 8.59 5.04
CA SER A 285 -16.12 9.50 4.06
C SER A 285 -16.11 8.91 2.65
N ASP A 286 -16.78 9.59 1.70
CA ASP A 286 -16.81 9.21 0.28
C ASP A 286 -15.47 9.45 -0.41
N ASP A 287 -14.72 10.44 0.07
CA ASP A 287 -13.37 10.74 -0.39
C ASP A 287 -12.42 9.60 0.01
N ALA A 288 -12.51 9.13 1.26
CA ALA A 288 -11.72 8.00 1.74
C ALA A 288 -12.09 6.70 1.00
N LEU A 289 -13.38 6.50 0.74
CA LEU A 289 -13.88 5.35 -0.04
C LEU A 289 -13.34 5.35 -1.47
N LEU A 290 -13.46 6.46 -2.19
CA LEU A 290 -12.93 6.58 -3.55
C LEU A 290 -11.41 6.40 -3.58
N ALA A 291 -10.68 7.03 -2.66
CA ALA A 291 -9.23 6.90 -2.55
C ALA A 291 -8.79 5.45 -2.32
N THR A 292 -9.48 4.75 -1.41
CA THR A 292 -9.16 3.35 -1.11
C THR A 292 -9.55 2.43 -2.26
N ALA A 293 -10.70 2.64 -2.90
CA ALA A 293 -11.11 1.87 -4.07
C ALA A 293 -10.08 1.99 -5.21
N ARG A 294 -9.55 3.20 -5.44
CA ARG A 294 -8.44 3.44 -6.38
C ARG A 294 -7.18 2.66 -5.97
N ALA A 295 -6.77 2.75 -4.71
CA ALA A 295 -5.57 2.08 -4.19
C ALA A 295 -5.67 0.54 -4.27
N GLN A 296 -6.87 -0.02 -4.06
CA GLN A 296 -7.12 -1.48 -4.08
C GLN A 296 -7.54 -2.03 -5.45
N MET A 297 -7.64 -1.20 -6.49
CA MET A 297 -8.18 -1.61 -7.79
C MET A 297 -7.40 -2.79 -8.39
N LEU A 298 -6.07 -2.82 -8.28
CA LEU A 298 -5.28 -3.97 -8.76
C LEU A 298 -5.65 -5.28 -8.07
N THR A 299 -5.86 -5.24 -6.75
CA THR A 299 -6.31 -6.40 -5.97
C THR A 299 -7.71 -6.81 -6.40
N CYS A 300 -8.64 -5.86 -6.56
CA CYS A 300 -10.01 -6.12 -7.01
C CYS A 300 -10.03 -6.80 -8.38
N LEU A 301 -9.31 -6.25 -9.37
CA LEU A 301 -9.25 -6.82 -10.72
C LEU A 301 -8.59 -8.20 -10.74
N ALA A 302 -7.59 -8.44 -9.87
CA ALA A 302 -6.97 -9.75 -9.71
C ALA A 302 -7.95 -10.79 -9.12
N LEU A 303 -8.75 -10.40 -8.12
CA LEU A 303 -9.80 -11.24 -7.52
C LEU A 303 -10.92 -11.53 -8.54
N ARG A 304 -11.43 -10.49 -9.22
CA ARG A 304 -12.47 -10.61 -10.25
C ARG A 304 -12.07 -11.53 -11.39
N SER A 305 -10.79 -11.53 -11.76
CA SER A 305 -10.24 -12.32 -12.87
C SER A 305 -9.68 -13.68 -12.44
N ALA A 306 -9.76 -14.04 -11.15
CA ALA A 306 -9.27 -15.30 -10.64
C ALA A 306 -10.20 -16.46 -11.07
N PRO A 307 -9.65 -17.66 -11.34
CA PRO A 307 -10.48 -18.84 -11.54
C PRO A 307 -11.33 -19.11 -10.29
N PRO A 308 -12.65 -19.37 -10.40
CA PRO A 308 -13.53 -19.58 -9.25
C PRO A 308 -13.02 -20.67 -8.29
N SER A 309 -12.42 -21.74 -8.83
CA SER A 309 -11.84 -22.84 -8.06
C SER A 309 -10.65 -22.45 -7.17
N ARG A 310 -10.08 -21.26 -7.35
CA ARG A 310 -8.96 -20.71 -6.56
C ARG A 310 -9.37 -19.58 -5.63
N LEU A 311 -10.58 -19.05 -5.75
CA LEU A 311 -11.13 -18.08 -4.81
C LEU A 311 -11.50 -18.76 -3.50
N ARG A 312 -11.20 -18.10 -2.38
CA ARG A 312 -11.55 -18.57 -1.04
C ARG A 312 -12.18 -17.45 -0.24
N THR A 313 -13.02 -17.78 0.73
CA THR A 313 -13.33 -16.85 1.82
C THR A 313 -12.53 -17.23 3.05
N VAL A 314 -11.95 -16.23 3.73
CA VAL A 314 -11.24 -16.43 5.00
C VAL A 314 -12.17 -16.05 6.14
N ALA A 315 -12.14 -16.86 7.21
CA ALA A 315 -12.89 -16.62 8.43
C ALA A 315 -12.38 -15.37 9.17
N LEU A 316 -12.90 -14.21 8.77
CA LEU A 316 -12.63 -12.91 9.36
C LEU A 316 -13.94 -12.14 9.53
N THR A 317 -14.12 -11.51 10.69
CA THR A 317 -15.39 -10.88 11.04
C THR A 317 -15.70 -9.67 10.17
N ALA A 318 -16.95 -9.52 9.74
CA ALA A 318 -17.43 -8.30 9.11
C ALA A 318 -17.36 -7.08 10.06
N ASP A 319 -17.26 -7.30 11.38
CA ASP A 319 -17.09 -6.23 12.36
C ASP A 319 -15.69 -5.60 12.27
N ARG A 320 -15.67 -4.42 11.65
CA ARG A 320 -14.49 -3.57 11.45
C ARG A 320 -13.86 -3.11 12.76
N SER A 321 -14.65 -2.96 13.83
CA SER A 321 -14.18 -2.38 15.09
C SER A 321 -13.12 -3.23 15.80
N THR A 322 -13.11 -4.53 15.48
CA THR A 322 -12.14 -5.52 15.98
C THR A 322 -10.77 -5.43 15.30
N ARG A 323 -10.68 -4.76 14.14
CA ARG A 323 -9.45 -4.60 13.36
C ARG A 323 -9.08 -3.13 13.28
N ARG A 324 -8.41 -2.66 14.32
CA ARG A 324 -7.73 -1.37 14.27
C ARG A 324 -6.26 -1.60 14.02
N ARG A 325 -5.67 -0.81 13.11
CA ARG A 325 -4.23 -0.83 12.85
C ARG A 325 -3.48 -0.63 14.16
N SER A 326 -2.35 -1.31 14.31
CA SER A 326 -1.43 -0.95 15.39
C SER A 326 -0.91 0.46 15.14
N ALA A 327 -0.60 1.19 16.21
CA ALA A 327 0.05 2.51 16.09
C ALA A 327 1.32 2.47 15.20
N ASP A 328 1.97 1.30 15.12
CA ASP A 328 3.26 1.11 14.43
C ASP A 328 3.16 0.48 13.00
N GLY A 329 1.99 0.49 12.32
CA GLY A 329 1.87 -0.18 11.02
C GLY A 329 0.60 0.07 10.19
N LEU A 330 0.61 -0.39 8.93
CA LEU A 330 -0.51 -0.34 7.97
C LEU A 330 -1.57 -1.38 8.26
N THR A 331 -1.23 -2.46 8.96
CA THR A 331 -2.07 -3.62 9.15
C THR A 331 -2.09 -4.11 10.59
N THR A 332 -3.07 -4.93 10.91
CA THR A 332 -3.20 -5.64 12.18
C THR A 332 -2.82 -7.11 11.96
N PRO A 333 -1.71 -7.59 12.55
CA PRO A 333 -1.35 -9.02 12.57
C PRO A 333 -2.45 -9.87 13.21
N LEU A 334 -2.88 -10.94 12.55
CA LEU A 334 -4.02 -11.76 13.00
C LEU A 334 -3.60 -13.01 13.81
N GLU A 335 -2.35 -13.44 13.75
CA GLU A 335 -1.92 -14.72 14.33
C GLU A 335 -1.96 -14.71 15.87
N ARG A 336 -1.88 -13.52 16.46
CA ARG A 336 -1.96 -13.31 17.91
C ARG A 336 -3.24 -12.62 18.33
N ASP A 337 -4.09 -12.18 17.40
CA ASP A 337 -5.37 -11.55 17.72
C ASP A 337 -6.28 -12.56 18.45
N PRO A 338 -6.60 -12.34 19.73
CA PRO A 338 -7.44 -13.27 20.49
C PRO A 338 -8.87 -13.33 19.95
N ILE A 339 -9.39 -12.23 19.40
CA ILE A 339 -10.77 -12.16 18.92
C ILE A 339 -10.94 -13.03 17.68
N SER A 340 -10.13 -12.79 16.64
CA SER A 340 -10.16 -13.60 15.41
C SER A 340 -9.92 -15.09 15.71
N ARG A 341 -8.97 -15.41 16.60
CA ARG A 341 -8.71 -16.81 17.00
C ARG A 341 -9.89 -17.46 17.71
N ALA A 342 -10.52 -16.75 18.65
CA ALA A 342 -11.68 -17.27 19.37
C ALA A 342 -12.88 -17.49 18.43
N MET A 343 -13.16 -16.55 17.53
CA MET A 343 -14.23 -16.67 16.54
C MET A 343 -14.00 -17.85 15.59
N ARG A 344 -12.78 -18.01 15.07
CA ARG A 344 -12.42 -19.16 14.22
C ARG A 344 -12.51 -20.49 14.97
N ALA A 345 -12.14 -20.53 16.26
CA ALA A 345 -12.28 -21.73 17.07
C ALA A 345 -13.75 -22.10 17.33
N ALA A 346 -14.61 -21.11 17.59
CA ALA A 346 -16.04 -21.33 17.82
C ALA A 346 -16.73 -21.92 16.58
N VAL A 347 -16.49 -21.36 15.38
CA VAL A 347 -17.07 -21.91 14.14
C VAL A 347 -16.62 -23.34 13.89
N ARG A 348 -15.34 -23.63 14.12
CA ARG A 348 -14.81 -25.00 13.96
C ARG A 348 -15.49 -25.98 14.92
N ALA A 349 -15.72 -25.59 16.17
CA ALA A 349 -16.39 -26.42 17.17
C ALA A 349 -17.86 -26.68 16.83
N GLU A 350 -18.57 -25.69 16.27
CA GLU A 350 -19.99 -25.80 15.89
C GLU A 350 -20.19 -26.44 14.50
N SER A 351 -19.12 -26.62 13.74
CA SER A 351 -19.12 -27.18 12.36
C SER A 351 -18.49 -28.58 12.24
N PRO A 352 -18.83 -29.59 13.07
CA PRO A 352 -18.20 -30.90 13.00
C PRO A 352 -18.67 -31.77 11.80
N SER A 353 -19.67 -31.35 11.02
CA SER A 353 -20.16 -32.12 9.86
C SER A 353 -19.31 -31.87 8.61
N ASP A 354 -19.14 -32.86 7.73
CA ASP A 354 -18.54 -32.70 6.38
C ASP A 354 -19.41 -31.87 5.41
N ASP A 355 -20.53 -31.31 5.89
CA ASP A 355 -21.47 -30.53 5.10
C ASP A 355 -21.03 -29.06 4.99
N GLU A 356 -20.35 -28.73 3.88
CA GLU A 356 -19.90 -27.36 3.56
C GLU A 356 -21.04 -26.33 3.62
N GLN A 357 -22.27 -26.70 3.29
CA GLN A 357 -23.41 -25.78 3.27
C GLN A 357 -23.84 -25.41 4.69
N ALA A 358 -23.92 -26.39 5.60
CA ALA A 358 -24.21 -26.13 7.02
C ALA A 358 -23.13 -25.26 7.67
N ARG A 359 -21.84 -25.54 7.40
CA ARG A 359 -20.71 -24.73 7.89
C ARG A 359 -20.81 -23.28 7.41
N ARG A 360 -21.12 -23.09 6.12
CA ARG A 360 -21.28 -21.76 5.53
C ARG A 360 -22.44 -21.00 6.15
N THR A 361 -23.58 -21.66 6.40
CA THR A 361 -24.73 -21.02 7.06
C THR A 361 -24.39 -20.52 8.47
N ILE A 362 -23.68 -21.33 9.27
CA ILE A 362 -23.22 -20.92 10.62
C ILE A 362 -22.25 -19.74 10.51
N THR A 363 -21.23 -19.88 9.67
CA THR A 363 -20.19 -18.86 9.46
C THR A 363 -20.80 -17.52 9.02
N ARG A 364 -21.79 -17.56 8.14
CA ARG A 364 -22.50 -16.38 7.66
C ARG A 364 -23.38 -15.75 8.73
N ALA A 365 -24.07 -16.55 9.54
CA ALA A 365 -24.92 -16.04 10.62
C ALA A 365 -24.15 -15.20 11.64
N ILE A 366 -22.84 -15.46 11.79
CA ILE A 366 -21.94 -14.69 12.65
C ILE A 366 -21.02 -13.74 11.88
N GLY A 367 -21.19 -13.62 10.55
CA GLY A 367 -20.49 -12.66 9.70
C GLY A 367 -18.99 -12.94 9.48
N LEU A 368 -18.57 -14.21 9.43
CA LEU A 368 -17.16 -14.58 9.20
C LEU A 368 -16.80 -14.88 7.73
N ASP A 369 -17.75 -14.90 6.79
CA ASP A 369 -17.50 -15.20 5.36
C ASP A 369 -17.29 -13.94 4.50
N ASP A 370 -16.96 -12.81 5.14
CA ASP A 370 -17.00 -11.49 4.51
C ASP A 370 -15.80 -11.17 3.63
N PHE A 371 -14.66 -11.86 3.78
CA PHE A 371 -13.42 -11.55 3.06
C PHE A 371 -13.14 -12.57 1.96
N LEU A 372 -13.06 -12.10 0.71
CA LEU A 372 -12.61 -12.89 -0.43
C LEU A 372 -11.11 -12.76 -0.56
N THR A 373 -10.44 -13.87 -0.84
CA THR A 373 -9.00 -13.93 -1.03
C THR A 373 -8.61 -14.82 -2.21
N TYR A 374 -7.46 -14.47 -2.78
CA TYR A 374 -6.81 -15.20 -3.85
C TYR A 374 -5.30 -15.16 -3.66
N ARG A 375 -4.66 -16.33 -3.79
CA ARG A 375 -3.21 -16.42 -3.90
C ARG A 375 -2.77 -15.96 -5.29
N ILE A 376 -1.99 -14.89 -5.34
CA ILE A 376 -1.44 -14.34 -6.57
C ILE A 376 -0.27 -15.22 -7.04
N PRO A 377 -0.42 -15.95 -8.17
CA PRO A 377 0.66 -16.80 -8.66
C PRO A 377 1.88 -15.97 -9.01
N GLY A 378 3.07 -16.37 -8.55
CA GLY A 378 4.33 -15.68 -8.80
C GLY A 378 4.78 -14.70 -7.71
N THR A 379 3.93 -14.39 -6.73
CA THR A 379 4.30 -13.58 -5.55
C THR A 379 4.11 -14.30 -4.22
N GLU A 380 3.51 -15.50 -4.24
CA GLU A 380 3.12 -16.30 -3.07
C GLU A 380 2.20 -15.58 -2.06
N LEU A 381 1.83 -14.33 -2.33
CA LEU A 381 0.94 -13.53 -1.52
C LEU A 381 -0.52 -13.93 -1.71
N HIS A 382 -1.22 -14.06 -0.60
CA HIS A 382 -2.67 -14.10 -0.55
C HIS A 382 -3.14 -12.67 -0.36
N LEU A 383 -3.89 -12.14 -1.32
CA LEU A 383 -4.49 -10.80 -1.21
C LEU A 383 -6.00 -10.95 -1.19
N GLY A 384 -6.66 -10.10 -0.42
CA GLY A 384 -8.10 -10.13 -0.25
C GLY A 384 -8.70 -8.81 0.17
N MET A 385 -10.02 -8.74 0.10
CA MET A 385 -10.82 -7.62 0.57
C MET A 385 -12.21 -8.07 0.99
N SER A 386 -12.89 -7.22 1.75
CA SER A 386 -14.27 -7.42 2.17
C SER A 386 -15.24 -7.37 0.99
N ARG A 387 -16.47 -7.88 1.20
CA ARG A 387 -17.56 -7.76 0.21
C ARG A 387 -17.89 -6.32 -0.14
N ARG A 388 -17.92 -5.44 0.86
CA ARG A 388 -18.23 -4.01 0.69
C ARG A 388 -17.21 -3.31 -0.17
N LEU A 389 -15.92 -3.48 0.15
CA LEU A 389 -14.87 -2.87 -0.62
C LEU A 389 -14.77 -3.46 -2.03
N PHE A 390 -14.97 -4.78 -2.18
CA PHE A 390 -15.06 -5.41 -3.50
C PHE A 390 -16.18 -4.80 -4.35
N ALA A 391 -17.39 -4.65 -3.79
CA ALA A 391 -18.52 -4.05 -4.50
C ALA A 391 -18.25 -2.60 -4.92
N ALA A 392 -17.64 -1.79 -4.04
CA ALA A 392 -17.25 -0.42 -4.37
C ALA A 392 -16.18 -0.37 -5.47
N CYS A 393 -15.18 -1.25 -5.42
CA CYS A 393 -14.16 -1.34 -6.47
C CYS A 393 -14.76 -1.83 -7.79
N ASP A 394 -15.71 -2.76 -7.76
CA ASP A 394 -16.40 -3.25 -8.95
C ASP A 394 -17.23 -2.15 -9.62
N GLN A 395 -17.91 -1.33 -8.81
CA GLN A 395 -18.62 -0.15 -9.31
C GLN A 395 -17.65 0.87 -9.90
N LEU A 396 -16.54 1.17 -9.23
CA LEU A 396 -15.52 2.08 -9.77
C LEU A 396 -14.96 1.57 -11.09
N HIS A 397 -14.71 0.27 -11.20
CA HIS A 397 -14.24 -0.35 -12.44
C HIS A 397 -15.26 -0.18 -13.59
N TYR A 398 -16.56 -0.29 -13.30
CA TYR A 398 -17.62 -0.06 -14.27
C TYR A 398 -17.63 1.39 -14.78
N GLU A 399 -17.52 2.38 -13.88
CA GLU A 399 -17.40 3.80 -14.27
C GLU A 399 -16.12 4.06 -15.09
N ASP A 400 -15.01 3.46 -14.67
CA ASP A 400 -13.72 3.57 -15.36
C ASP A 400 -13.77 2.98 -16.77
N GLN A 401 -14.52 1.90 -16.99
CA GLN A 401 -14.76 1.35 -18.32
C GLN A 401 -15.49 2.35 -19.22
N ALA A 402 -16.51 3.04 -18.70
CA ALA A 402 -17.24 4.06 -19.46
C ALA A 402 -16.35 5.26 -19.81
N ILE A 403 -15.50 5.71 -18.89
CA ILE A 403 -14.52 6.78 -19.13
C ILE A 403 -13.46 6.34 -20.15
N ALA A 404 -12.90 5.14 -20.00
CA ALA A 404 -11.87 4.63 -20.89
C ALA A 404 -12.38 4.43 -22.33
N ALA A 405 -13.63 3.97 -22.50
CA ALA A 405 -14.27 3.77 -23.80
C ALA A 405 -14.43 5.06 -24.64
N ARG A 406 -14.40 6.23 -24.01
CA ARG A 406 -14.45 7.54 -24.68
C ARG A 406 -13.13 8.33 -24.62
N THR A 407 -12.09 7.79 -23.97
CA THR A 407 -10.79 8.44 -23.84
C THR A 407 -9.86 8.04 -25.00
N PRO A 408 -9.47 8.96 -25.91
CA PRO A 408 -8.58 8.63 -27.01
C PRO A 408 -7.28 7.98 -26.54
N GLY A 409 -6.90 6.89 -27.19
CA GLY A 409 -5.73 6.07 -26.86
C GLY A 409 -6.00 4.95 -25.84
N LEU A 410 -7.11 5.00 -25.11
CA LEU A 410 -7.57 3.91 -24.24
C LEU A 410 -8.67 3.06 -24.89
N ARG A 411 -9.34 3.59 -25.92
CA ARG A 411 -10.44 2.90 -26.61
C ARG A 411 -9.97 1.60 -27.27
N ALA A 412 -10.87 0.63 -27.40
CA ALA A 412 -10.56 -0.68 -27.98
C ALA A 412 -10.09 -0.62 -29.44
N GLU A 413 -10.52 0.39 -30.19
CA GLU A 413 -10.09 0.66 -31.56
C GLU A 413 -8.67 1.25 -31.64
N ASP A 414 -8.22 2.00 -30.64
CA ASP A 414 -6.93 2.70 -30.67
C ASP A 414 -5.76 1.75 -30.40
N GLN A 415 -6.00 0.64 -29.68
CA GLN A 415 -4.97 -0.36 -29.35
C GLN A 415 -4.45 -1.13 -30.58
N ARG A 416 -5.17 -1.10 -31.71
CA ARG A 416 -4.83 -1.85 -32.93
C ARG A 416 -3.95 -1.08 -33.92
N ILE A 417 -3.65 0.21 -33.68
CA ILE A 417 -3.08 1.13 -34.68
C ILE A 417 -1.58 1.44 -34.42
N ALA A 418 -0.91 0.72 -33.51
CA ALA A 418 0.51 0.93 -33.23
C ALA A 418 1.42 0.13 -34.20
N ASP A 419 1.44 0.53 -35.48
CA ASP A 419 2.20 -0.18 -36.53
C ASP A 419 3.66 0.30 -36.72
N GLU A 420 4.12 1.31 -35.96
CA GLU A 420 5.53 1.74 -35.99
C GLU A 420 6.14 1.80 -34.58
N PRO A 421 7.39 1.34 -34.38
CA PRO A 421 8.10 1.53 -33.12
C PRO A 421 8.35 3.03 -32.93
N ALA A 422 7.55 3.64 -32.07
CA ALA A 422 7.76 5.02 -31.67
C ALA A 422 8.95 5.10 -30.69
N ASP A 423 9.58 6.27 -30.65
CA ASP A 423 10.57 6.61 -29.63
C ASP A 423 9.98 6.39 -28.21
N GLU A 424 10.73 5.77 -27.30
CA GLU A 424 10.27 5.45 -25.93
C GLU A 424 9.78 6.69 -25.17
N GLU A 425 10.40 7.86 -25.39
CA GLU A 425 10.00 9.11 -24.76
C GLU A 425 8.66 9.60 -25.33
N VAL A 426 8.45 9.45 -26.63
CA VAL A 426 7.19 9.82 -27.30
C VAL A 426 6.06 8.91 -26.84
N GLU A 427 6.32 7.62 -26.68
CA GLU A 427 5.34 6.69 -26.12
C GLU A 427 5.00 7.02 -24.67
N GLU A 428 6.01 7.31 -23.84
CA GLU A 428 5.76 7.65 -22.45
C GLU A 428 4.97 8.95 -22.32
N GLN A 429 5.28 9.94 -23.14
CA GLN A 429 4.54 11.19 -23.23
C GLN A 429 3.08 10.97 -23.67
N ARG A 430 2.85 10.05 -24.61
CA ARG A 430 1.51 9.64 -25.03
C ARG A 430 0.76 8.96 -23.88
N ARG A 431 1.37 7.98 -23.20
CA ARG A 431 0.78 7.28 -22.05
C ARG A 431 0.45 8.25 -20.92
N ARG A 432 1.33 9.20 -20.62
CA ARG A 432 1.11 10.26 -19.63
C ARG A 432 -0.08 11.14 -20.00
N THR A 433 -0.20 11.52 -21.27
CA THR A 433 -1.35 12.28 -21.78
C THR A 433 -2.67 11.50 -21.64
N GLN A 434 -2.67 10.19 -21.94
CA GLN A 434 -3.84 9.33 -21.78
C GLN A 434 -4.30 9.23 -20.31
N ARG A 435 -3.36 9.03 -19.36
CA ARG A 435 -3.68 9.06 -17.91
C ARG A 435 -4.32 10.37 -17.52
N ARG A 436 -3.73 11.48 -18.00
CA ARG A 436 -4.19 12.82 -17.69
C ARG A 436 -5.65 13.02 -18.10
N VAL A 437 -5.97 12.74 -19.37
CA VAL A 437 -7.33 12.91 -19.91
C VAL A 437 -8.33 11.99 -19.19
N PHE A 438 -7.94 10.74 -18.93
CA PHE A 438 -8.76 9.80 -18.17
C PHE A 438 -9.08 10.34 -16.77
N ARG A 439 -8.07 10.84 -16.05
CA ARG A 439 -8.24 11.38 -14.69
C ARG A 439 -9.08 12.65 -14.68
N GLU A 440 -8.88 13.55 -15.63
CA GLU A 440 -9.70 14.76 -15.76
C GLU A 440 -11.17 14.40 -15.95
N ALA A 441 -11.48 13.38 -16.75
CA ALA A 441 -12.85 12.90 -16.93
C ALA A 441 -13.42 12.25 -15.66
N GLN A 442 -12.61 11.47 -14.94
CA GLN A 442 -13.01 10.86 -13.66
C GLN A 442 -13.28 11.93 -12.58
N GLU A 443 -12.48 12.99 -12.51
CA GLU A 443 -12.69 14.10 -11.57
C GLU A 443 -13.88 14.99 -11.97
N GLN A 444 -14.16 15.16 -13.26
CA GLN A 444 -15.39 15.84 -13.72
C GLN A 444 -16.66 15.11 -13.30
N GLU A 445 -16.60 13.78 -13.17
CA GLU A 445 -17.73 12.93 -12.76
C GLU A 445 -17.65 12.50 -11.29
N ARG A 446 -16.75 13.10 -10.52
CA ARG A 446 -16.41 12.68 -9.15
C ARG A 446 -17.61 12.53 -8.25
N GLU A 447 -18.48 13.54 -8.16
CA GLU A 447 -19.64 13.54 -7.26
C GLU A 447 -20.57 12.36 -7.54
N LEU A 448 -20.87 12.12 -8.82
CA LEU A 448 -21.71 11.01 -9.26
C LEU A 448 -21.06 9.65 -9.00
N ILE A 449 -19.75 9.54 -9.28
CA ILE A 449 -18.98 8.32 -9.00
C ILE A 449 -19.01 8.04 -7.50
N GLN A 450 -18.81 9.05 -6.66
CA GLN A 450 -18.82 8.90 -5.20
C GLN A 450 -20.16 8.42 -4.66
N GLU A 451 -21.26 8.99 -5.13
CA GLU A 451 -22.62 8.54 -4.78
C GLU A 451 -22.81 7.05 -5.12
N ARG A 452 -22.48 6.66 -6.36
CA ARG A 452 -22.62 5.26 -6.80
C ARG A 452 -21.70 4.29 -6.05
N LEU A 453 -20.47 4.71 -5.73
CA LEU A 453 -19.54 3.93 -4.92
C LEU A 453 -20.07 3.73 -3.51
N ARG A 454 -20.65 4.78 -2.91
CA ARG A 454 -21.26 4.72 -1.58
C ARG A 454 -22.41 3.71 -1.56
N ASP A 455 -23.32 3.78 -2.53
CA ASP A 455 -24.44 2.85 -2.65
C ASP A 455 -23.94 1.40 -2.80
N ALA A 456 -22.99 1.16 -3.72
CA ALA A 456 -22.40 -0.15 -3.93
C ALA A 456 -21.68 -0.69 -2.67
N TYR A 457 -21.00 0.18 -1.92
CA TYR A 457 -20.33 -0.19 -0.67
C TYR A 457 -21.31 -0.61 0.42
N VAL A 458 -22.43 0.11 0.57
CA VAL A 458 -23.47 -0.21 1.55
C VAL A 458 -24.15 -1.52 1.17
N ASP A 459 -24.65 -1.61 -0.06
CA ASP A 459 -25.36 -2.79 -0.58
C ASP A 459 -24.48 -4.04 -0.60
N GLY A 460 -23.19 -3.88 -0.85
CA GLY A 460 -22.21 -4.97 -0.85
C GLY A 460 -22.17 -5.76 0.47
N GLY A 461 -22.53 -5.14 1.60
CA GLY A 461 -22.56 -5.82 2.91
C GLY A 461 -23.65 -6.89 3.01
N ASP A 462 -24.75 -6.70 2.29
CA ASP A 462 -25.93 -7.57 2.33
C ASP A 462 -25.94 -8.61 1.19
N ARG A 463 -25.13 -8.39 0.15
CA ARG A 463 -25.00 -9.30 -1.01
C ARG A 463 -24.15 -10.53 -0.70
N GLN A 464 -24.43 -11.64 -1.37
CA GLN A 464 -23.59 -12.83 -1.29
C GLN A 464 -22.45 -12.75 -2.31
N TRP A 465 -21.38 -13.52 -2.09
CA TRP A 465 -20.26 -13.55 -3.04
C TRP A 465 -20.68 -14.03 -4.43
N ARG A 466 -21.62 -14.98 -4.53
CA ARG A 466 -22.18 -15.38 -5.83
C ARG A 466 -22.81 -14.22 -6.60
N ASP A 467 -23.35 -13.22 -5.92
CA ASP A 467 -24.02 -12.10 -6.57
C ASP A 467 -22.99 -11.09 -7.08
N LEU A 468 -21.84 -11.00 -6.42
CA LEU A 468 -20.75 -10.06 -6.72
C LEU A 468 -19.77 -10.62 -7.77
N LEU A 469 -19.62 -11.94 -7.86
CA LEU A 469 -18.61 -12.56 -8.72
C LEU A 469 -19.14 -12.86 -10.13
N PRO A 470 -18.35 -12.59 -11.21
CA PRO A 470 -18.78 -12.84 -12.59
C PRO A 470 -19.20 -14.29 -12.88
N GLY A 471 -18.59 -15.26 -12.19
CA GLY A 471 -18.89 -16.68 -12.36
C GLY A 471 -20.13 -17.18 -11.60
N GLN A 472 -20.80 -16.30 -10.83
CA GLN A 472 -21.97 -16.64 -10.00
C GLN A 472 -21.77 -17.86 -9.08
N GLN A 473 -20.51 -18.12 -8.71
CA GLN A 473 -20.12 -19.25 -7.89
C GLN A 473 -19.73 -18.77 -6.49
N GLU A 474 -20.25 -19.45 -5.47
CA GLU A 474 -19.83 -19.20 -4.10
C GLU A 474 -18.39 -19.69 -3.89
N PRO A 475 -17.47 -18.84 -3.40
CA PRO A 475 -16.11 -19.26 -3.09
C PRO A 475 -16.09 -20.29 -1.96
N ARG A 476 -15.14 -21.22 -2.02
CA ARG A 476 -14.94 -22.19 -0.93
C ARG A 476 -14.53 -21.47 0.34
N LEU A 477 -15.18 -21.83 1.45
CA LEU A 477 -14.83 -21.30 2.76
C LEU A 477 -13.58 -22.01 3.29
N ASP A 478 -12.58 -21.23 3.67
CA ASP A 478 -11.35 -21.71 4.32
C ASP A 478 -11.47 -21.52 5.84
N LEU A 479 -11.66 -22.66 6.53
CA LEU A 479 -11.67 -22.74 8.00
C LEU A 479 -10.45 -23.48 8.54
N ASP A 480 -9.56 -23.94 7.66
CA ASP A 480 -8.46 -24.80 8.06
C ASP A 480 -7.42 -23.96 8.82
N ASP A 481 -6.88 -24.52 9.90
CA ASP A 481 -5.79 -23.88 10.61
C ASP A 481 -4.54 -23.95 9.72
N GLN A 482 -4.02 -22.79 9.33
CA GLN A 482 -2.76 -22.70 8.61
C GLN A 482 -1.71 -22.12 9.57
N PRO A 483 -1.10 -22.95 10.44
CA PRO A 483 -0.22 -22.46 11.50
C PRO A 483 1.06 -21.79 10.97
N ASP A 484 1.38 -22.02 9.71
CA ASP A 484 2.52 -21.43 9.00
C ASP A 484 2.17 -20.16 8.22
N LEU A 485 0.90 -19.74 8.22
CA LEU A 485 0.47 -18.53 7.55
C LEU A 485 0.70 -17.31 8.45
N LEU A 486 1.34 -16.30 7.89
CA LEU A 486 1.48 -14.99 8.50
C LEU A 486 0.42 -14.08 7.91
N GLU A 487 -0.54 -13.67 8.74
CA GLU A 487 -1.77 -12.99 8.32
C GLU A 487 -1.83 -11.58 8.86
N ALA A 488 -2.27 -10.65 8.02
CA ALA A 488 -2.51 -9.27 8.39
C ALA A 488 -3.80 -8.78 7.72
N ALA A 489 -4.53 -7.90 8.39
CA ALA A 489 -5.69 -7.26 7.81
C ALA A 489 -5.78 -5.79 8.20
N THR A 490 -6.49 -5.05 7.37
CA THR A 490 -7.06 -3.75 7.73
C THR A 490 -8.56 -3.94 7.96
N PRO A 491 -9.35 -2.89 8.23
CA PRO A 491 -10.80 -3.03 8.33
C PRO A 491 -11.44 -3.71 7.10
N GLU A 492 -10.89 -3.48 5.91
CA GLU A 492 -11.46 -3.93 4.63
C GLU A 492 -10.51 -4.74 3.72
N THR A 493 -9.21 -4.82 4.02
CA THR A 493 -8.25 -5.58 3.21
C THR A 493 -7.59 -6.71 4.00
N TYR A 494 -7.17 -7.76 3.31
CA TYR A 494 -6.51 -8.91 3.88
C TYR A 494 -5.25 -9.23 3.09
N LEU A 495 -4.19 -9.59 3.80
CA LEU A 495 -2.94 -10.06 3.23
C LEU A 495 -2.41 -11.23 4.05
N ALA A 496 -1.90 -12.24 3.37
CA ALA A 496 -1.18 -13.31 4.03
C ALA A 496 -0.06 -13.89 3.17
N LEU A 497 0.92 -14.49 3.83
CA LEU A 497 2.06 -15.17 3.22
C LEU A 497 2.53 -16.32 4.10
N ARG A 498 3.13 -17.38 3.54
CA ARG A 498 3.64 -18.48 4.37
C ARG A 498 4.98 -18.06 4.99
N ARG A 499 5.28 -18.58 6.18
CA ARG A 499 6.59 -18.37 6.83
C ARG A 499 7.77 -18.73 5.93
N ASP A 500 7.64 -19.77 5.13
CA ASP A 500 8.67 -20.20 4.19
C ASP A 500 8.83 -19.27 2.97
N ASP A 501 7.84 -18.41 2.71
CA ASP A 501 7.85 -17.47 1.58
C ASP A 501 8.52 -16.14 1.95
N VAL A 502 8.89 -15.92 3.21
CA VAL A 502 9.66 -14.75 3.67
C VAL A 502 11.04 -14.71 2.98
N PRO A 503 11.64 -13.53 2.71
CA PRO A 503 12.92 -13.46 2.00
C PRO A 503 13.98 -14.37 2.60
N HIS A 504 14.75 -15.03 1.70
CA HIS A 504 15.71 -16.04 2.07
C HIS A 504 16.64 -15.59 3.20
N HIS A 505 16.74 -16.41 4.24
CA HIS A 505 17.66 -16.18 5.36
C HIS A 505 19.09 -16.53 4.95
N ARG A 506 19.91 -15.50 4.77
CA ARG A 506 21.35 -15.63 4.55
C ARG A 506 22.00 -15.97 5.89
N ARG A 507 22.47 -17.21 5.99
CA ARG A 507 23.27 -17.71 7.11
C ARG A 507 24.61 -16.99 7.23
#